data_AF-A0A645J6T0-F1
#
_entry.id   AF-A0A645J6T0-F1
#
_cell.length_a   1.000
_cell.length_b   1.000
_cell.length_c   1.000
_cell.angle_alpha   90.00
_cell.angle_beta   90.00
_cell.angle_gamma   90.00
#
_symmetry.space_group_name_H-M   'P 1'
#
loop_
_entity.id
_entity.type
_entity.pdbx_description
1 polymer ?
#
loop_
_entity_poly.entity_id
_entity_poly.type
_entity_poly.pdbx_seq_one_letter_code
_entity_poly.pdbx_strand_id
1 'polypeptide(L)'
;MPRYKRISKKLHAHGIDLWYIDCDGDVRPILPYFLEGGVNCLFPFEVMGCTHPGELLDQYQGQLRIMGGVDKIQLGAGRKAIKDYLETLVPYVERGGYIPFCDHRCPPNVKEDDYLYYLDLKQKLFGLK
;
A
#
# COMPACT_ATOMS: atom_id res chain seq x y z
N MET A 1 17.41 -12.59 5.68
CA MET A 1 16.87 -13.37 4.53
C MET A 1 17.92 -13.68 3.43
N PRO A 2 18.59 -14.86 3.40
CA PRO A 2 19.72 -15.10 2.49
C PRO A 2 19.42 -15.01 0.99
N ARG A 3 18.25 -15.52 0.57
CA ARG A 3 17.84 -15.49 -0.85
C ARG A 3 17.52 -14.07 -1.33
N TYR A 4 16.85 -13.27 -0.51
CA TYR A 4 16.58 -11.85 -0.82
C TYR A 4 17.85 -11.02 -0.85
N LYS A 5 18.80 -11.23 0.07
CA LYS A 5 20.11 -10.55 0.01
C LYS A 5 20.85 -10.79 -1.32
N ARG A 6 20.77 -12.02 -1.86
CA ARG A 6 21.37 -12.34 -3.17
C ARG A 6 20.67 -11.60 -4.31
N ILE A 7 19.35 -11.50 -4.29
CA ILE A 7 18.56 -10.76 -5.29
C ILE A 7 18.85 -9.26 -5.18
N SER A 8 18.74 -8.70 -3.97
CA SER A 8 19.06 -7.32 -3.64
C SER A 8 20.45 -6.92 -4.14
N LYS A 9 21.49 -7.72 -3.88
CA LYS A 9 22.85 -7.45 -4.40
C LYS A 9 22.89 -7.31 -5.91
N LYS A 10 22.15 -8.16 -6.64
CA LYS A 10 22.07 -8.08 -8.10
C LYS A 10 21.31 -6.83 -8.56
N LEU A 11 20.19 -6.50 -7.93
CA LEU A 11 19.39 -5.31 -8.25
C LEU A 11 20.17 -4.01 -8.04
N HIS A 12 20.84 -3.86 -6.89
CA HIS A 12 21.67 -2.69 -6.61
C HIS A 12 22.86 -2.57 -7.56
N ALA A 13 23.47 -3.69 -7.99
CA ALA A 13 24.53 -3.66 -9.00
C ALA A 13 24.06 -3.11 -10.36
N HIS A 14 22.74 -3.05 -10.59
CA HIS A 14 22.12 -2.46 -11.76
C HIS A 14 21.39 -1.13 -11.46
N GLY A 15 21.64 -0.51 -10.31
CA GLY A 15 21.01 0.76 -9.94
C GLY A 15 19.51 0.66 -9.66
N ILE A 16 19.02 -0.53 -9.32
CA ILE A 16 17.62 -0.75 -8.93
C ILE A 16 17.53 -0.72 -7.41
N ASP A 17 17.15 0.44 -6.89
CA ASP A 17 17.08 0.67 -5.44
C ASP A 17 15.69 0.38 -4.85
N LEU A 18 14.65 0.26 -5.69
CA LEU A 18 13.28 -0.03 -5.26
C LEU A 18 12.80 -1.34 -5.89
N TRP A 19 12.35 -2.27 -5.05
CA TRP A 19 11.70 -3.49 -5.51
C TRP A 19 10.75 -4.04 -4.44
N TYR A 20 9.70 -4.69 -4.91
CA TYR A 20 8.67 -5.29 -4.10
C TYR A 20 8.64 -6.80 -4.29
N ILE A 21 7.96 -7.45 -3.36
CA ILE A 21 7.47 -8.82 -3.50
C ILE A 21 5.97 -8.80 -3.28
N ASP A 22 5.30 -9.81 -3.81
CA ASP A 22 3.91 -10.12 -3.48
C ASP A 22 3.84 -10.82 -2.11
N CYS A 23 3.19 -10.22 -1.12
CA CYS A 23 3.02 -10.80 0.22
C CYS A 23 1.75 -10.32 0.91
N ASP A 24 0.76 -11.21 0.97
CA ASP A 24 -0.53 -10.99 1.63
C ASP A 24 -0.47 -11.22 3.16
N GLY A 25 -1.52 -10.80 3.88
CA GLY A 25 -1.67 -10.99 5.32
C GLY A 25 -0.89 -9.99 6.20
N ASP A 26 -0.57 -10.40 7.43
CA ASP A 26 0.15 -9.54 8.38
C ASP A 26 1.66 -9.55 8.11
N VAL A 27 2.16 -8.50 7.46
CA VAL A 27 3.58 -8.35 7.15
C VAL A 27 4.43 -7.88 8.33
N ARG A 28 3.85 -7.38 9.42
CA ARG A 28 4.60 -6.79 10.56
C ARG A 28 5.65 -7.73 11.15
N PRO A 29 5.39 -9.03 11.37
CA PRO A 29 6.38 -9.94 11.95
C PRO A 29 7.59 -10.19 11.04
N ILE A 30 7.41 -10.06 9.72
CA ILE A 30 8.43 -10.38 8.71
C ILE A 30 9.11 -9.14 8.11
N LEU A 31 8.51 -7.96 8.28
CA LEU A 31 8.98 -6.69 7.72
C LEU A 31 10.43 -6.34 8.08
N PRO A 32 10.91 -6.50 9.35
CA PRO A 32 12.33 -6.26 9.66
C PRO A 32 13.28 -7.11 8.82
N TYR A 33 12.90 -8.36 8.53
CA TYR A 33 13.71 -9.29 7.73
C TYR A 33 13.60 -9.02 6.22
N PHE A 34 12.49 -8.45 5.76
CA PHE A 34 12.34 -7.97 4.39
C PHE A 34 13.28 -6.79 4.12
N LEU A 35 13.26 -5.78 5.00
CA LEU A 35 14.17 -4.64 4.91
C LEU A 35 15.63 -5.08 4.99
N GLU A 36 15.98 -5.98 5.91
CA GLU A 36 17.31 -6.61 6.00
C GLU A 36 17.69 -7.40 4.73
N GLY A 37 16.70 -7.95 4.04
CA GLY A 37 16.85 -8.62 2.74
C GLY A 37 16.95 -7.66 1.56
N GLY A 38 16.69 -6.37 1.76
CA GLY A 38 16.65 -5.32 0.75
C GLY A 38 15.28 -5.09 0.10
N VAL A 39 14.25 -5.85 0.46
CA VAL A 39 12.88 -5.59 0.00
C VAL A 39 12.36 -4.36 0.73
N ASN A 40 12.01 -3.32 0.00
CA ASN A 40 11.65 -2.02 0.57
C ASN A 40 10.31 -1.47 0.06
N CYS A 41 9.58 -2.26 -0.74
CA CYS A 41 8.24 -1.93 -1.16
C CYS A 41 7.31 -3.13 -0.90
N LEU A 42 6.15 -2.87 -0.28
CA LEU A 42 5.12 -3.87 0.00
C LEU A 42 4.05 -3.82 -1.09
N PHE A 43 3.68 -4.99 -1.60
CA PHE A 43 2.63 -5.14 -2.61
C PHE A 43 1.96 -6.52 -2.46
N PRO A 44 0.64 -6.63 -2.66
CA PRO A 44 -0.30 -5.59 -2.24
C PRO A 44 -0.25 -5.43 -0.70
N PHE A 45 -0.55 -4.25 -0.18
CA PHE A 45 -0.64 -4.06 1.27
C PHE A 45 -2.08 -4.24 1.75
N GLU A 46 -2.36 -5.39 2.37
CA GLU A 46 -3.67 -5.76 2.88
C GLU A 46 -3.97 -5.14 4.25
N VAL A 47 -5.01 -4.31 4.34
CA VAL A 47 -5.35 -3.59 5.58
C VAL A 47 -6.00 -4.55 6.58
N MET A 48 -6.91 -5.39 6.10
CA MET A 48 -7.65 -6.34 6.93
C MET A 48 -6.76 -7.40 7.57
N GLY A 49 -5.69 -7.79 6.89
CA GLY A 49 -4.70 -8.76 7.39
C GLY A 49 -3.64 -8.12 8.27
N CYS A 50 -3.47 -6.79 8.22
CA CYS A 50 -2.35 -6.09 8.83
C CYS A 50 -2.81 -4.90 9.68
N THR A 51 -2.63 -3.68 9.18
CA THR A 51 -2.97 -2.44 9.87
C THR A 51 -3.19 -1.30 8.87
N HIS A 52 -3.50 -0.09 9.34
CA HIS A 52 -3.55 1.09 8.49
C HIS A 52 -2.14 1.38 7.90
N PRO A 53 -1.99 1.61 6.58
CA PRO A 53 -0.67 1.73 5.94
C PRO A 53 0.19 2.86 6.53
N GLY A 54 -0.46 3.91 7.02
CA GLY A 54 0.19 5.02 7.71
C GLY A 54 1.07 4.59 8.89
N GLU A 55 0.64 3.58 9.66
CA GLU A 55 1.39 3.12 10.84
C GLU A 55 2.79 2.59 10.44
N LEU A 56 2.87 1.79 9.38
CA LEU A 56 4.16 1.25 8.93
C LEU A 56 4.96 2.29 8.16
N LEU A 57 4.31 3.16 7.39
CA LEU A 57 5.00 4.25 6.71
C LEU A 57 5.63 5.24 7.70
N ASP A 58 5.02 5.45 8.87
CA ASP A 58 5.58 6.25 9.96
C ASP A 58 6.70 5.52 10.69
N GLN A 59 6.47 4.25 11.05
CA GLN A 59 7.48 3.44 11.73
C GLN A 59 8.77 3.26 10.91
N TYR A 60 8.66 3.18 9.58
CA TYR A 60 9.78 2.94 8.65
C TYR A 60 9.97 4.10 7.66
N GLN A 61 9.77 5.33 8.14
CA GLN A 61 9.86 6.53 7.33
C GLN A 61 11.16 6.59 6.52
N GLY A 62 11.02 6.86 5.22
CA GLY A 62 12.14 6.93 4.27
C GLY A 62 12.64 5.57 3.77
N GLN A 63 12.49 4.51 4.56
CA GLN A 63 12.97 3.16 4.24
C GLN A 63 11.91 2.32 3.52
N LEU A 64 10.65 2.46 3.88
CA LEU A 64 9.54 1.66 3.35
C LEU A 64 8.74 2.39 2.28
N ARG A 65 8.25 1.65 1.30
CA ARG A 65 7.27 2.06 0.30
C ARG A 65 6.08 1.10 0.34
N ILE A 66 4.90 1.59 0.00
CA ILE A 66 3.68 0.77 0.01
C ILE A 66 2.92 0.96 -1.30
N MET A 67 2.41 -0.15 -1.83
CA MET A 67 1.46 -0.19 -2.93
C MET A 67 0.23 -0.99 -2.47
N GLY A 68 -0.96 -0.39 -2.55
CA GLY A 68 -2.20 -0.97 -2.02
C GLY A 68 -2.74 -0.13 -0.86
N GLY A 69 -3.22 -0.76 0.22
CA GLY A 69 -3.56 -0.06 1.46
C GLY A 69 -4.85 0.76 1.45
N VAL A 70 -5.70 0.65 0.43
CA VAL A 70 -7.10 1.11 0.52
C VAL A 70 -7.95 -0.02 1.06
N ASP A 71 -8.43 0.09 2.30
CA ASP A 71 -9.31 -0.91 2.92
C ASP A 71 -10.56 -1.15 2.05
N LYS A 72 -10.60 -2.33 1.42
CA LYS A 72 -11.65 -2.72 0.50
C LYS A 72 -13.02 -2.86 1.17
N ILE A 73 -13.08 -3.06 2.49
CA ILE A 73 -14.33 -3.14 3.23
C ILE A 73 -15.06 -1.79 3.20
N GLN A 74 -14.32 -0.68 3.22
CA GLN A 74 -14.90 0.67 3.16
C GLN A 74 -15.59 0.94 1.82
N LEU A 75 -15.12 0.32 0.73
CA LEU A 75 -15.78 0.39 -0.59
C LEU A 75 -17.21 -0.18 -0.54
N GLY A 76 -17.44 -1.22 0.26
CA GLY A 76 -18.77 -1.84 0.45
C GLY A 76 -19.65 -1.12 1.47
N ALA A 77 -19.07 -0.25 2.30
CA ALA A 77 -19.77 0.50 3.33
C ALA A 77 -20.39 1.83 2.83
N GLY A 78 -20.18 2.15 1.55
CA GLY A 78 -20.78 3.28 0.86
C GLY A 78 -19.96 4.58 0.92
N ARG A 79 -20.40 5.59 0.17
CA ARG A 79 -19.62 6.81 -0.15
C ARG A 79 -19.02 7.53 1.05
N LYS A 80 -19.74 7.63 2.17
CA LYS A 80 -19.22 8.29 3.37
C LYS A 80 -17.99 7.56 3.92
N ALA A 81 -18.07 6.24 4.06
CA ALA A 81 -16.97 5.42 4.55
C ALA A 81 -15.76 5.47 3.60
N ILE A 82 -16.01 5.43 2.29
CA ILE A 82 -14.98 5.60 1.25
C ILE A 82 -14.25 6.93 1.44
N LYS A 83 -14.99 8.03 1.59
CA LYS A 83 -14.43 9.37 1.75
C LYS A 83 -13.62 9.47 3.03
N ASP A 84 -14.20 9.09 4.16
CA ASP A 84 -13.56 9.17 5.47
C ASP A 84 -12.24 8.40 5.48
N TYR A 85 -12.20 7.21 4.86
CA TYR A 85 -10.97 6.41 4.74
C TYR A 85 -9.95 7.03 3.77
N LEU A 86 -10.37 7.50 2.60
CA LEU A 86 -9.43 8.14 1.66
C LEU A 86 -8.79 9.40 2.23
N GLU A 87 -9.50 10.16 3.07
CA GLU A 87 -8.96 11.33 3.75
C GLU A 87 -7.83 10.99 4.73
N THR A 88 -7.85 9.81 5.38
CA THR A 88 -6.74 9.37 6.24
C THR A 88 -5.47 9.08 5.46
N LEU A 89 -5.59 8.77 4.17
CA LEU A 89 -4.47 8.44 3.29
C LEU A 89 -3.76 9.67 2.71
N VAL A 90 -4.45 10.81 2.59
CA VAL A 90 -3.93 12.06 2.00
C VAL A 90 -2.52 12.42 2.47
N PRO A 91 -2.22 12.55 3.78
CA PRO A 91 -0.88 12.97 4.22
C PRO A 91 0.23 12.01 3.79
N TYR A 92 -0.07 10.71 3.65
CA TYR A 92 0.89 9.68 3.25
C TYR A 92 1.14 9.69 1.75
N VAL A 93 0.11 9.97 0.95
CA VAL A 93 0.23 10.12 -0.50
C VAL A 93 1.02 11.39 -0.83
N GLU A 94 0.70 12.51 -0.19
CA GLU A 94 1.41 13.79 -0.35
C GLU A 94 2.89 13.69 0.06
N ARG A 95 3.18 12.96 1.15
CA ARG A 95 4.56 12.68 1.59
C ARG A 95 5.37 11.90 0.56
N GLY A 96 4.70 11.11 -0.29
CA GLY A 96 5.33 10.28 -1.30
C GLY A 96 5.81 8.93 -0.76
N GLY A 97 6.07 8.02 -1.71
CA GLY A 97 6.46 6.64 -1.41
C GLY A 97 5.29 5.69 -1.10
N TYR A 98 4.06 6.13 -1.37
CA TYR A 98 2.85 5.36 -1.21
C TYR A 98 1.97 5.49 -2.46
N ILE A 99 1.55 4.36 -3.04
CA ILE A 99 0.63 4.30 -4.19
C ILE A 99 -0.68 3.62 -3.72
N PRO A 100 -1.74 4.40 -3.45
CA PRO A 100 -2.99 3.88 -2.93
C PRO A 100 -3.86 3.26 -4.03
N PHE A 101 -4.16 1.98 -3.86
CA PHE A 101 -5.24 1.29 -4.56
C PHE A 101 -5.86 0.25 -3.62
N CYS A 102 -6.96 -0.37 -4.06
CA CYS A 102 -7.65 -1.42 -3.30
C CYS A 102 -6.62 -2.40 -2.70
N ASP A 103 -6.71 -2.65 -1.39
CA ASP A 103 -5.71 -3.43 -0.64
C ASP A 103 -5.52 -4.85 -1.18
N HIS A 104 -6.47 -5.34 -1.96
CA HIS A 104 -6.37 -6.48 -2.87
C HIS A 104 -7.35 -6.27 -4.04
N ARG A 105 -8.27 -7.21 -4.28
CA ARG A 105 -9.35 -7.12 -5.27
C ARG A 105 -10.59 -6.43 -4.70
N CYS A 106 -11.31 -5.72 -5.57
CA CYS A 106 -12.61 -5.13 -5.24
C CYS A 106 -13.62 -6.24 -4.83
N PRO A 107 -14.26 -6.15 -3.65
CA PRO A 107 -15.26 -7.12 -3.23
C PRO A 107 -16.50 -7.11 -4.13
N PRO A 108 -17.15 -8.27 -4.35
CA PRO A 108 -18.31 -8.38 -5.24
C PRO A 108 -19.56 -7.65 -4.74
N ASN A 109 -19.61 -7.26 -3.46
CA ASN A 109 -20.70 -6.52 -2.86
C ASN A 109 -20.57 -4.99 -3.01
N VAL A 110 -19.48 -4.50 -3.61
CA VAL A 110 -19.31 -3.07 -3.91
C VAL A 110 -20.19 -2.71 -5.11
N LYS A 111 -21.04 -1.71 -4.95
CA LYS A 111 -21.84 -1.18 -6.06
C LYS A 111 -20.93 -0.49 -7.07
N GLU A 112 -21.21 -0.66 -8.36
CA GLU A 112 -20.44 -0.03 -9.44
C GLU A 112 -20.31 1.49 -9.25
N ASP A 113 -21.42 2.16 -8.92
CA ASP A 113 -21.46 3.61 -8.66
C ASP A 113 -20.58 4.05 -7.47
N ASP A 114 -20.41 3.20 -6.46
CA ASP A 114 -19.56 3.49 -5.31
C ASP A 114 -18.08 3.27 -5.67
N TYR A 115 -17.78 2.29 -6.54
CA TYR A 115 -16.44 2.10 -7.08
C TYR A 115 -16.00 3.25 -7.99
N LEU A 116 -16.89 3.72 -8.87
CA LEU A 116 -16.63 4.91 -9.71
C LEU A 116 -16.45 6.16 -8.85
N TYR A 117 -17.29 6.36 -7.83
CA TYR A 117 -17.12 7.44 -6.85
C TYR A 117 -15.76 7.38 -6.15
N TYR A 118 -15.30 6.19 -5.75
CA TYR A 118 -13.97 5.98 -5.18
C TYR A 118 -12.86 6.43 -6.15
N LEU A 119 -12.94 6.06 -7.43
CA LEU A 119 -11.94 6.45 -8.43
C LEU A 119 -11.90 7.97 -8.63
N ASP A 120 -13.07 8.60 -8.79
CA ASP A 120 -13.19 10.06 -8.96
C ASP A 120 -12.66 10.81 -7.74
N LEU A 121 -13.01 10.35 -6.54
CA LEU A 121 -12.56 10.97 -5.29
C LEU A 121 -11.05 10.81 -5.12
N LYS A 122 -10.50 9.63 -5.46
CA LYS A 122 -9.06 9.38 -5.43
C LYS A 122 -8.29 10.34 -6.33
N GLN A 123 -8.77 10.57 -7.56
CA GLN A 123 -8.15 11.53 -8.48
C GLN A 123 -8.18 12.95 -7.90
N LYS A 124 -9.32 13.37 -7.33
CA LYS A 124 -9.48 14.70 -6.71
C LYS A 124 -8.56 14.89 -5.51
N LEU A 125 -8.48 13.92 -4.61
CA LEU A 125 -7.70 14.02 -3.37
C LEU A 125 -6.20 13.93 -3.62
N PHE A 126 -5.76 13.10 -4.57
CA PHE A 126 -4.33 12.79 -4.75
C PHE A 126 -3.71 13.50 -5.96
N GLY A 127 -4.45 14.39 -6.63
CA GLY A 127 -3.91 15.23 -7.70
C GLY A 127 -3.45 14.46 -8.94
N LEU A 128 -4.05 13.29 -9.21
CA LEU A 128 -3.81 12.55 -10.46
C LEU A 128 -4.40 13.38 -11.61
N LYS A 129 -3.53 14.05 -12.36
CA LYS A 129 -3.88 14.79 -13.58
C LYS A 129 -3.88 13.87 -14.79
#